data_AF-A0A0Q5L2X4-F1
#
_entry.id   AF-A0A0Q5L2X4-F1
#
_cell.length_a   1.000
_cell.length_b   1.000
_cell.length_c   1.000
_cell.angle_alpha   90.00
_cell.angle_beta   90.00
_cell.angle_gamma   90.00
#
_symmetry.space_group_name_H-M   'P 1'
#
loop_
_entity.id
_entity.type
_entity.pdbx_description
1 polymer ?
#
loop_
_entity_poly.entity_id
_entity_poly.type
_entity_poly.pdbx_seq_one_letter_code
_entity_poly.pdbx_strand_id
1 'polypeptide(L)' 'MLKQHRQGRLLRFLVDPDIPPTNNAAERSLRSVVIARKVSQCSKNALGAQTYMRIKSTVETARLRGQDPVDVLISLRR' A
#
# COMPACT_ATOMS: atom_id res chain seq x y z
N MET A 1 9.02 4.34 14.10
CA MET A 1 8.15 4.21 15.29
C MET A 1 8.13 5.49 16.13
N LEU A 2 9.27 6.03 16.57
CA LEU A 2 9.39 7.26 17.38
C LEU A 2 8.66 8.49 16.80
N LYS A 3 8.75 8.71 15.47
CA LYS A 3 8.03 9.81 14.80
C LYS A 3 6.50 9.70 14.95
N GLN A 4 5.96 8.48 14.81
CA GLN A 4 4.52 8.23 14.91
C GLN A 4 4.01 8.38 16.34
N HIS A 5 4.82 7.99 17.32
CA HIS A 5 4.55 8.19 18.73
C HIS A 5 4.49 9.69 19.08
N ARG A 6 5.52 10.45 18.67
CA ARG A 6 5.57 11.92 18.86
C ARG A 6 4.39 12.65 18.21
N GLN A 7 3.85 12.12 17.12
CA GLN A 7 2.68 12.68 16.43
C GLN A 7 1.34 12.19 17.00
N GLY A 8 1.35 11.44 18.11
CA GLY A 8 0.13 10.95 18.77
C GLY A 8 -0.65 9.92 17.95
N ARG A 9 -0.06 9.29 16.93
CA ARG A 9 -0.77 8.38 16.02
C ARG A 9 -0.82 6.93 16.50
N LEU A 10 0.14 6.52 17.34
CA LEU A 10 0.19 5.13 17.82
C LEU A 10 -0.93 4.78 18.79
N LEU A 11 -1.35 5.73 19.63
CA LEU A 11 -2.33 5.51 20.71
C LEU A 11 -3.68 6.16 20.41
N ARG A 12 -3.93 6.57 19.15
CA ARG A 12 -5.15 7.32 18.80
C ARG A 12 -6.43 6.49 19.01
N PHE A 13 -6.35 5.17 18.90
CA PHE A 13 -7.46 4.27 19.21
C PHE A 13 -7.95 4.35 20.67
N LEU A 14 -7.15 4.92 21.60
CA LEU A 14 -7.59 5.14 22.99
C LEU A 14 -8.54 6.33 23.13
N VAL A 15 -8.56 7.24 22.16
CA VAL A 15 -9.39 8.46 22.19
C VAL A 15 -10.45 8.48 21.10
N ASP A 16 -10.24 7.73 20.02
CA ASP A 16 -11.12 7.65 18.86
C ASP A 16 -11.53 6.19 18.64
N PRO A 17 -12.78 5.81 18.98
CA PRO A 17 -13.24 4.43 18.88
C PRO A 17 -13.41 3.93 17.44
N ASP A 18 -13.47 4.83 16.44
CA ASP A 18 -13.55 4.44 15.02
C ASP A 18 -12.22 3.90 14.49
N ILE A 19 -11.12 4.15 15.21
CA ILE A 19 -9.79 3.67 14.84
C ILE A 19 -9.53 2.32 15.53
N PRO A 20 -9.36 1.22 14.77
CA PRO A 20 -9.11 -0.07 15.38
C PRO A 20 -7.73 -0.11 16.08
N PRO A 21 -7.59 -0.83 17.20
CA PRO A 21 -6.31 -0.96 17.92
C PRO A 21 -5.30 -1.89 17.22
N THR A 22 -5.50 -2.19 15.92
CA THR A 22 -4.73 -3.18 15.18
C THR A 22 -4.20 -2.61 13.87
N ASN A 23 -3.07 -3.14 13.39
CA ASN A 23 -2.47 -2.78 12.11
C ASN A 23 -3.03 -3.60 10.91
N ASN A 24 -4.12 -4.34 11.13
CA ASN A 24 -4.65 -5.32 10.18
C ASN A 24 -4.96 -4.73 8.80
N ALA A 25 -5.47 -3.50 8.74
CA ALA A 25 -5.78 -2.83 7.48
C ALA A 25 -4.52 -2.60 6.63
N ALA A 26 -3.43 -2.11 7.24
CA ALA A 26 -2.18 -1.90 6.53
C ALA A 26 -1.47 -3.22 6.16
N GLU A 27 -1.53 -4.24 7.03
CA GLU A 27 -0.98 -5.55 6.70
C GLU A 27 -1.74 -6.22 5.54
N ARG A 28 -3.08 -6.08 5.51
CA ARG A 28 -3.90 -6.57 4.40
C ARG A 28 -3.56 -5.89 3.08
N SER A 29 -3.38 -4.57 3.07
CA SER A 29 -3.01 -3.87 1.83
C SER A 29 -1.62 -4.30 1.33
N LEU A 30 -0.65 -4.49 2.23
CA LEU A 30 0.71 -4.92 1.88
C LEU A 30 0.83 -6.40 1.51
N ARG A 31 -0.08 -7.27 1.98
CA ARG A 31 -0.01 -8.72 1.77
C ARG A 31 0.11 -9.11 0.29
N SER A 32 -0.64 -8.44 -0.59
CA SER A 32 -0.60 -8.73 -2.03
C SER A 32 0.77 -8.45 -2.65
N VAL A 33 1.49 -7.43 -2.19
CA VAL A 33 2.85 -7.08 -2.62
C VAL A 33 3.83 -8.17 -2.20
N VAL A 34 3.75 -8.62 -0.95
CA VAL A 34 4.65 -9.65 -0.38
C VAL A 34 4.43 -10.99 -1.07
N ILE A 35 3.18 -11.38 -1.31
CA ILE A 35 2.84 -12.62 -2.02
C ILE A 35 3.37 -12.57 -3.44
N ALA A 36 3.09 -11.50 -4.20
CA ALA A 36 3.57 -11.34 -5.57
C ALA A 36 5.09 -11.46 -5.65
N ARG A 37 5.82 -10.80 -4.74
CA ARG A 37 7.27 -10.91 -4.64
C ARG A 37 7.73 -12.34 -4.36
N LYS A 38 7.03 -13.06 -3.48
CA LYS A 38 7.40 -14.44 -3.12
C LYS A 38 7.19 -15.40 -4.31
N VAL A 39 6.06 -15.32 -4.98
CA VAL A 39 5.74 -16.22 -6.10
C VAL A 39 6.57 -15.90 -7.36
N SER A 40 7.05 -14.66 -7.50
CA SER A 40 7.88 -14.24 -8.63
C SER A 40 9.38 -14.51 -8.45
N GLN A 41 9.79 -15.32 -7.46
CA GLN A 41 11.20 -15.54 -7.10
C GLN A 41 11.94 -14.24 -6.73
N CYS A 42 11.26 -13.36 -5.98
CA CYS A 42 11.76 -12.04 -5.58
C CYS A 42 12.06 -11.09 -6.76
N SER A 43 12.40 -9.85 -6.42
CA SER A 43 12.86 -8.88 -7.41
C SER A 43 14.30 -9.21 -7.81
N LYS A 44 14.55 -9.36 -9.11
CA LYS A 44 15.89 -9.67 -9.64
C LYS A 44 16.84 -8.46 -9.63
N ASN A 45 16.28 -7.25 -9.65
CA ASN A 45 17.03 -5.99 -9.58
C ASN A 45 16.17 -4.85 -9.01
N ALA A 46 16.82 -3.74 -8.64
CA ALA A 46 16.18 -2.58 -8.04
C ALA A 46 15.21 -1.87 -8.99
N LEU A 47 15.53 -1.80 -10.29
CA LEU A 47 14.68 -1.15 -11.29
C LEU A 47 13.33 -1.87 -11.44
N GLY A 48 13.34 -3.20 -11.51
CA GLY A 48 12.14 -4.02 -11.56
C GLY A 48 11.31 -3.91 -10.29
N ALA A 49 11.95 -3.88 -9.12
CA ALA A 49 11.27 -3.65 -7.85
C ALA A 49 10.55 -2.29 -7.81
N GLN A 50 11.23 -1.22 -8.23
CA GLN A 50 10.66 0.12 -8.29
C GLN A 50 9.51 0.21 -9.31
N THR A 51 9.67 -0.40 -10.48
CA THR A 51 8.64 -0.44 -11.53
C THR A 51 7.39 -1.13 -11.03
N TYR A 52 7.54 -2.32 -10.42
CA TYR A 52 6.43 -3.04 -9.80
C TYR A 52 5.73 -2.20 -8.73
N MET A 53 6.49 -1.56 -7.84
CA MET A 53 5.93 -0.72 -6.77
C MET A 53 5.17 0.50 -7.32
N ARG A 54 5.65 1.13 -8.40
CA ARG A 54 4.93 2.24 -9.05
C ARG A 54 3.58 1.79 -9.60
N ILE A 55 3.57 0.72 -10.40
CA ILE A 55 2.32 0.18 -10.98
C ILE A 55 1.35 -0.20 -9.86
N LYS A 56 1.83 -0.96 -8.87
CA LYS A 56 1.01 -1.43 -7.75
C LYS A 56 0.45 -0.27 -6.92
N SER A 57 1.25 0.74 -6.61
CA SER A 57 0.79 1.92 -5.86
C SER A 57 -0.28 2.69 -6.63
N THR A 58 -0.12 2.86 -7.95
CA THR A 58 -1.12 3.52 -8.80
C THR A 58 -2.42 2.73 -8.80
N VAL A 59 -2.35 1.40 -8.97
CA VAL A 59 -3.51 0.51 -8.96
C VAL A 59 -4.25 0.55 -7.62
N GLU A 60 -3.56 0.47 -6.49
CA GLU A 60 -4.20 0.54 -5.17
C GLU A 60 -4.83 1.92 -4.93
N THR A 61 -4.19 2.99 -5.40
CA THR A 61 -4.74 4.34 -5.29
C THR A 61 -6.02 4.49 -6.13
N ALA A 62 -6.05 3.94 -7.35
CA ALA A 62 -7.24 3.93 -8.19
C ALA A 62 -8.40 3.19 -7.49
N ARG A 63 -8.14 1.99 -6.94
CA ARG A 63 -9.13 1.22 -6.18
C ARG A 63 -9.69 1.99 -4.98
N LEU A 64 -8.81 2.62 -4.19
CA LEU A 64 -9.22 3.43 -3.03
C LEU A 64 -10.09 4.64 -3.42
N ARG A 65 -9.96 5.13 -4.66
CA ARG A 65 -10.76 6.23 -5.21
C ARG A 65 -12.02 5.76 -5.96
N GLY A 66 -12.29 4.45 -6.01
CA GLY A 66 -13.42 3.89 -6.77
C GLY A 66 -13.26 4.01 -8.28
N GLN A 67 -12.03 4.14 -8.78
CA GLN A 67 -11.72 4.24 -10.20
C GLN A 67 -11.35 2.87 -10.76
N ASP A 68 -11.62 2.64 -12.05
CA ASP A 68 -11.10 1.47 -12.74
C ASP A 68 -9.56 1.57 -12.88
N PRO A 69 -8.79 0.60 -12.36
CA PRO A 69 -7.34 0.70 -12.40
C PRO A 69 -6.75 0.58 -13.80
N VAL A 70 -7.42 -0.10 -14.73
CA VAL A 70 -6.95 -0.26 -16.11
C VAL A 70 -7.08 1.07 -16.84
N ASP A 71 -8.22 1.75 -16.71
CA ASP A 71 -8.44 3.09 -17.26
C ASP A 71 -7.42 4.09 -16.74
N VAL A 72 -7.14 4.08 -15.42
CA VAL A 72 -6.11 4.93 -14.82
C VAL A 72 -4.74 4.63 -15.41
N LEU A 73 -4.35 3.36 -15.54
CA LEU A 73 -3.06 3.00 -16.14
C LEU A 73 -2.97 3.40 -17.62
N ILE A 74 -4.05 3.24 -18.39
CA ILE A 74 -4.13 3.66 -19.80
C ILE A 74 -3.99 5.18 -19.91
N SER A 75 -4.62 5.95 -19.02
CA SER A 75 -4.54 7.41 -19.02
C SER A 75 -3.12 7.96 -18.78
N LEU A 76 -2.23 7.15 -18.19
CA LEU A 76 -0.82 7.50 -17.95
C LEU A 76 0.09 7.20 -19.15
N ARG A 77 -0.42 6.49 -20.16
CA ARG A 77 0.28 6.25 -21.42
C ARG A 77 0.24 7.54 -22.24
N ARG A 78 1.35 8.27 -22.26
CA ARG A 78 1.57 9.35 -23.23
C ARG A 78 1.67 8.79 -24.65
#